data_AF-A0A838FQY7-F1
#
_entry.id   AF-A0A838FQY7-F1
#
_cell.length_a   1.000
_cell.length_b   1.000
_cell.length_c   1.000
_cell.angle_alpha   90.00
_cell.angle_beta   90.00
_cell.angle_gamma   90.00
#
_symmetry.space_group_name_H-M   'P 1'
#
loop_
_entity.id
_entity.type
_entity.pdbx_description
1 polymer ?
#
loop_
_entity_poly.entity_id
_entity_poly.type
_entity_poly.pdbx_seq_one_letter_code
_entity_poly.pdbx_strand_id
1 'polypeptide(L)'
;MSLCAAEPMATGFPFSRAIVKIRSTRTDKKSGQSSMEDRYYLSSQEQGERTPEGWINLSRSHWAGIENRNHYRRDATLGEDTTRSRHPRSLMNLALLRSVTLRLLGLDASDDWLPARREQLAACPSAAFALLSTKL
;
A
#
# COMPACT_ATOMS: atom_id res chain seq x y z
N MET A 1 2.98 7.88 -21.47
CA MET A 1 2.73 8.77 -20.32
C MET A 1 2.85 10.20 -20.81
N SER A 2 2.06 11.13 -20.29
CA SER A 2 2.17 12.56 -20.61
C SER A 2 2.23 13.37 -19.31
N LEU A 3 2.96 14.48 -19.31
CA LEU A 3 2.97 15.46 -18.22
C LEU A 3 2.70 16.85 -18.75
N CYS A 4 2.10 17.68 -17.90
CA CYS A 4 2.13 19.12 -18.05
C CYS A 4 2.16 19.81 -16.67
N ALA A 5 2.56 21.08 -16.66
CA ALA A 5 2.40 21.93 -15.49
C ALA A 5 0.92 22.04 -15.10
N ALA A 6 0.66 22.07 -13.80
CA ALA A 6 -0.66 22.32 -13.25
C ALA A 6 -0.75 23.75 -12.76
N GLU A 7 -1.86 24.41 -13.06
CA GLU A 7 -2.26 25.65 -12.40
C GLU A 7 -3.21 25.33 -11.25
N PRO A 8 -2.85 25.58 -9.97
CA PRO A 8 -3.68 25.22 -8.82
C PRO A 8 -5.13 25.73 -8.89
N MET A 9 -5.32 26.94 -9.45
CA MET A 9 -6.65 27.50 -9.64
C MET A 9 -7.46 26.74 -10.69
N ALA A 10 -6.81 26.23 -11.73
CA ALA A 10 -7.47 25.47 -12.79
C ALA A 10 -7.80 24.03 -12.37
N THR A 11 -6.96 23.40 -11.54
CA THR A 11 -7.19 22.06 -11.02
C THR A 11 -8.15 22.03 -9.83
N GLY A 12 -8.32 23.16 -9.14
CA GLY A 12 -9.09 23.25 -7.90
C GLY A 12 -8.42 22.56 -6.70
N PHE A 13 -7.13 22.20 -6.82
CA PHE A 13 -6.39 21.51 -5.77
C PHE A 13 -5.18 22.34 -5.32
N PRO A 14 -5.14 22.79 -4.05
CA PRO A 14 -4.02 23.57 -3.54
C PRO A 14 -2.68 22.87 -3.76
N PHE A 15 -1.67 23.65 -4.15
CA PHE A 15 -0.29 23.20 -4.39
C PHE A 15 -0.10 22.18 -5.53
N SER A 16 -1.09 21.93 -6.39
CA SER A 16 -0.84 21.09 -7.58
C SER A 16 0.07 21.82 -8.57
N ARG A 17 1.24 21.26 -8.85
CA ARG A 17 2.26 21.80 -9.76
C ARG A 17 2.44 20.98 -11.04
N ALA A 18 1.97 19.73 -11.06
CA ALA A 18 1.97 18.90 -12.27
C ALA A 18 0.69 18.05 -12.40
N ILE A 19 0.24 17.90 -13.65
CA ILE A 19 -0.76 16.90 -14.06
C ILE A 19 -0.01 15.76 -14.75
N VAL A 20 -0.24 14.53 -14.29
CA VAL A 20 0.39 13.33 -14.81
C VAL A 20 -0.67 12.42 -15.40
N LYS A 21 -0.56 12.12 -16.70
CA LYS A 21 -1.40 11.15 -17.41
C LYS A 21 -0.65 9.84 -17.62
N ILE A 22 -1.15 8.75 -17.04
CA ILE A 22 -0.67 7.39 -17.27
C ILE A 22 -1.71 6.62 -18.06
N ARG A 23 -1.35 6.21 -19.28
CA ARG A 23 -2.12 5.26 -20.08
C ARG A 23 -1.67 3.84 -19.74
N SER A 24 -2.61 2.95 -19.47
CA SER A 24 -2.35 1.54 -19.23
C SER A 24 -3.15 0.68 -20.20
N THR A 25 -2.54 -0.39 -20.67
CA THR A 25 -3.21 -1.45 -21.41
C THR A 25 -3.34 -2.67 -20.51
N ARG A 26 -4.54 -3.24 -20.42
CA ARG A 26 -4.81 -4.46 -19.67
C ARG A 26 -5.35 -5.51 -20.63
N THR A 27 -4.80 -6.72 -20.58
CA THR A 27 -5.35 -7.88 -21.28
C THR A 27 -5.95 -8.83 -20.26
N ASP A 28 -7.23 -9.13 -20.43
CA ASP A 28 -7.90 -10.19 -19.67
C ASP A 28 -7.42 -11.55 -20.19
N LYS A 29 -6.81 -12.36 -19.31
CA LYS A 29 -6.21 -13.63 -19.71
C LYS A 29 -7.24 -14.71 -20.08
N LYS A 30 -8.49 -14.60 -19.61
CA LYS A 30 -9.52 -15.60 -19.89
C LYS A 30 -10.19 -15.35 -21.24
N SER A 31 -10.49 -14.09 -21.54
CA SER A 31 -11.18 -13.68 -22.77
C SER A 31 -10.23 -13.23 -23.89
N GLY A 32 -8.97 -12.93 -23.58
CA GLY A 32 -8.00 -12.35 -24.50
C GLY A 32 -8.26 -10.88 -24.85
N GLN A 33 -9.35 -10.29 -24.35
CA GLN A 33 -9.72 -8.92 -24.66
C GLN A 33 -8.75 -7.93 -24.02
N SER A 34 -8.34 -6.92 -24.78
CA SER A 34 -7.50 -5.84 -24.31
C SER A 34 -8.29 -4.54 -24.18
N SER A 35 -8.07 -3.82 -23.08
CA SER A 35 -8.64 -2.50 -22.85
C SER A 35 -7.53 -1.49 -22.55
N MET A 36 -7.82 -0.22 -22.83
CA MET A 36 -6.96 0.91 -22.49
C MET A 36 -7.66 1.82 -21.50
N GLU A 37 -6.89 2.33 -20.54
CA GLU A 37 -7.39 3.25 -19.51
C GLU A 37 -6.40 4.40 -19.31
N ASP A 38 -6.93 5.62 -19.28
CA ASP A 38 -6.17 6.82 -18.95
C ASP A 38 -6.44 7.21 -17.50
N ARG A 39 -5.39 7.30 -16.69
CA ARG A 39 -5.45 7.75 -15.29
C ARG A 39 -4.72 9.08 -15.14
N TYR A 40 -5.36 10.02 -14.46
CA TYR A 40 -4.82 11.34 -14.20
C TYR A 40 -4.47 11.49 -12.72
N TYR A 41 -3.31 12.06 -12.44
CA TYR A 41 -2.80 12.32 -11.11
C TYR A 41 -2.38 13.78 -10.99
N LEU A 42 -2.54 14.35 -9.80
CA LEU A 42 -1.99 15.64 -9.44
C LEU A 42 -0.77 15.44 -8.53
N SER A 43 0.24 16.28 -8.70
CA SER A 43 1.43 16.27 -7.85
C SER A 43 1.77 17.66 -7.37
N SER A 44 2.28 17.76 -6.15
CA SER A 44 2.95 18.95 -5.62
C SER A 44 4.41 19.07 -6.04
N GLN A 45 4.94 18.09 -6.79
CA GLN A 45 6.24 18.18 -7.43
C GLN A 45 6.08 18.79 -8.83
N GLU A 46 7.09 19.54 -9.30
CA GLU A 46 7.12 20.01 -10.68
C GLU A 46 7.30 18.84 -11.66
N GLN A 47 6.81 19.02 -12.88
CA GLN A 47 6.89 17.99 -13.94
C GLN A 47 8.33 17.47 -14.18
N GLY A 48 9.35 18.31 -13.95
CA GLY A 48 10.76 17.99 -14.14
C GLY A 48 11.47 17.38 -12.93
N GLU A 49 10.84 17.29 -11.76
CA GLU A 49 11.48 16.73 -10.55
C GLU A 49 11.71 15.21 -10.62
N ARG A 50 11.07 14.52 -11.59
CA ARG A 50 11.27 13.09 -11.83
C ARG A 50 11.36 12.81 -13.32
N THR A 51 12.08 11.73 -13.64
CA THR A 51 12.02 11.13 -14.98
C THR A 51 10.62 10.55 -15.24
N PRO A 52 10.22 10.37 -16.51
CA PRO A 52 8.97 9.68 -16.86
C PRO A 52 8.82 8.30 -16.17
N GLU A 53 9.90 7.54 -16.10
CA GLU A 53 9.93 6.24 -15.40
C GLU A 53 9.71 6.41 -13.90
N GLY A 54 10.29 7.46 -13.30
CA GLY A 54 10.11 7.80 -11.90
C GLY A 54 8.66 8.08 -11.54
N TRP A 55 7.92 8.77 -12.41
CA TRP A 55 6.49 9.00 -12.22
C TRP A 55 5.64 7.73 -12.35
N ILE A 56 5.93 6.89 -13.34
CA ILE A 56 5.26 5.59 -13.50
C ILE A 56 5.52 4.73 -12.26
N ASN A 57 6.77 4.68 -11.80
CA ASN A 57 7.16 3.92 -10.61
C ASN A 57 6.50 4.46 -9.35
N LEU A 58 6.34 5.78 -9.22
CA LEU A 58 5.63 6.38 -8.08
C LEU A 58 4.18 5.90 -8.03
N SER A 59 3.46 5.97 -9.16
CA SER A 59 2.07 5.50 -9.26
C SER A 59 1.96 4.00 -8.92
N ARG A 60 2.84 3.17 -9.48
CA ARG A 60 2.86 1.72 -9.21
C ARG A 60 3.18 1.41 -7.75
N SER A 61 4.18 2.08 -7.19
CA SER A 61 4.66 1.84 -5.83
C SER A 61 3.65 2.26 -4.78
N HIS A 62 2.91 3.34 -5.04
CA HIS A 62 1.81 3.79 -4.20
C HIS A 62 0.74 2.71 -4.07
N TRP A 63 0.22 2.21 -5.20
CA TRP A 63 -0.80 1.16 -5.20
C TRP A 63 -0.29 -0.17 -4.63
N ALA A 64 0.92 -0.59 -4.99
CA ALA A 64 1.51 -1.80 -4.42
C ALA A 64 1.73 -1.69 -2.90
N GLY A 65 2.09 -0.49 -2.41
CA GLY A 65 2.24 -0.21 -0.99
C GLY A 65 0.92 -0.24 -0.22
N ILE A 66 -0.12 0.37 -0.78
CA ILE A 66 -1.45 0.44 -0.18
C ILE A 66 -2.10 -0.93 -0.19
N GLU A 67 -2.25 -1.56 -1.35
CA GLU A 67 -3.05 -2.77 -1.47
C GLU A 67 -2.31 -3.99 -0.90
N ASN A 68 -1.13 -4.29 -1.46
CA ASN A 68 -0.45 -5.54 -1.16
C ASN A 68 0.31 -5.49 0.17
N ARG A 69 1.03 -4.38 0.43
CA ARG A 69 1.88 -4.26 1.62
C ARG A 69 1.12 -3.79 2.86
N ASN A 70 -0.11 -3.31 2.72
CA ASN A 70 -0.92 -2.84 3.83
C ASN A 70 -2.28 -3.55 3.92
N HIS A 71 -3.23 -3.26 3.01
CA HIS A 71 -4.62 -3.79 3.08
C HIS A 71 -4.66 -5.30 3.16
N TYR A 72 -4.12 -6.02 2.16
CA TYR A 72 -4.16 -7.48 2.14
C TYR A 72 -3.57 -8.12 3.41
N ARG A 73 -2.50 -7.52 3.95
CA ARG A 73 -1.86 -8.02 5.18
C ARG A 73 -2.76 -7.82 6.40
N ARG A 74 -3.53 -6.73 6.49
CA ARG A 74 -4.47 -6.48 7.60
C ARG A 74 -5.74 -7.30 7.44
N ASP A 75 -6.35 -7.21 6.26
CA ASP A 75 -7.67 -7.70 5.90
C ASP A 75 -7.69 -9.22 5.92
N ALA A 76 -6.90 -9.83 5.03
CA ALA A 76 -6.85 -11.28 4.87
C ALA A 76 -5.92 -11.95 5.90
N THR A 77 -4.70 -11.42 6.07
CA THR A 77 -3.67 -12.16 6.85
C THR A 77 -3.82 -11.97 8.37
N LEU A 78 -4.17 -10.76 8.83
CA LEU A 78 -4.41 -10.47 10.25
C LEU A 78 -5.90 -10.50 10.63
N GLY A 79 -6.76 -10.97 9.72
CA GLY A 79 -8.17 -11.26 9.98
C GLY A 79 -9.01 -10.03 10.31
N GLU A 80 -8.72 -8.88 9.71
CA GLU A 80 -9.59 -7.71 9.86
C GLU A 80 -10.97 -7.98 9.25
N ASP A 81 -11.04 -8.58 8.05
CA ASP A 81 -12.31 -8.94 7.38
C ASP A 81 -13.15 -9.95 8.17
N THR A 82 -12.49 -10.84 8.92
CA THR A 82 -13.16 -11.88 9.70
C THR A 82 -13.61 -11.40 11.08
N THR A 83 -13.28 -10.16 11.45
CA THR A 83 -13.67 -9.58 12.74
C THR A 83 -15.18 -9.29 12.77
N ARG A 84 -15.90 -9.99 13.66
CA ARG A 84 -17.37 -9.83 13.80
C ARG A 84 -17.80 -8.82 14.87
N SER A 85 -16.86 -8.32 15.67
CA SER A 85 -17.16 -7.32 16.70
C SER A 85 -17.67 -6.04 16.05
N ARG A 86 -18.70 -5.43 16.64
CA ARG A 86 -19.21 -4.10 16.22
C ARG A 86 -18.95 -3.01 17.26
N HIS A 87 -18.22 -3.34 18.33
CA HIS A 87 -17.94 -2.41 19.41
C HIS A 87 -16.81 -1.45 18.99
N PRO A 88 -17.04 -0.11 18.90
CA PRO A 88 -16.10 0.81 18.27
C PRO A 88 -14.70 0.82 18.91
N ARG A 89 -14.62 0.80 20.24
CA ARG A 89 -13.32 0.79 20.94
C ARG A 89 -12.52 -0.48 20.67
N SER A 90 -13.21 -1.62 20.57
CA SER A 90 -12.56 -2.90 20.29
C SER A 90 -12.00 -2.94 18.86
N LEU A 91 -12.76 -2.40 17.90
CA LEU A 91 -12.32 -2.26 16.51
C LEU A 91 -11.10 -1.33 16.39
N MET A 92 -11.15 -0.17 17.05
CA MET A 92 -10.01 0.76 17.09
C MET A 92 -8.76 0.12 17.70
N ASN A 93 -8.91 -0.56 18.85
CA ASN A 93 -7.79 -1.24 19.50
C ASN A 93 -7.20 -2.33 18.60
N LEU A 94 -8.03 -3.13 17.93
CA LEU A 94 -7.55 -4.16 17.00
C LEU A 94 -6.83 -3.55 15.78
N ALA A 95 -7.35 -2.46 15.21
CA ALA A 95 -6.70 -1.78 14.09
C ALA A 95 -5.31 -1.23 14.47
N LEU A 96 -5.18 -0.66 15.68
CA LEU A 96 -3.90 -0.21 16.22
C LEU A 96 -2.93 -1.37 16.46
N LEU A 97 -3.40 -2.44 17.12
CA LEU A 97 -2.59 -3.64 17.36
C LEU A 97 -2.08 -4.26 16.06
N ARG A 98 -2.94 -4.41 15.05
CA ARG A 98 -2.52 -4.90 13.71
C ARG A 98 -1.46 -4.00 13.08
N SER A 99 -1.62 -2.68 13.21
CA SER A 99 -0.65 -1.71 12.68
C SER A 99 0.72 -1.86 13.35
N VAL A 100 0.75 -1.98 14.68
CA VAL A 100 1.99 -2.21 15.46
C VAL A 100 2.61 -3.56 15.09
N THR A 101 1.81 -4.62 15.01
CA THR A 101 2.29 -5.96 14.60
C THR A 101 2.92 -5.92 13.21
N LEU A 102 2.30 -5.29 12.22
CA LEU A 102 2.89 -5.17 10.88
C LEU A 102 4.19 -4.35 10.88
N ARG A 103 4.28 -3.31 11.71
CA ARG A 103 5.51 -2.53 11.87
C ARG A 103 6.63 -3.41 12.45
N LEU A 104 6.36 -4.14 13.53
CA LEU A 104 7.35 -5.01 14.17
C LEU A 104 7.82 -6.12 13.22
N LEU A 105 6.90 -6.75 12.49
CA LEU A 105 7.23 -7.75 11.48
C LEU A 105 7.99 -7.17 10.29
N GLY A 106 7.83 -5.87 9.99
CA GLY A 106 8.65 -5.18 8.99
C GLY A 106 10.05 -4.78 9.48
N LEU A 107 10.30 -4.81 10.80
CA LEU A 107 11.63 -4.63 11.40
C LEU A 107 12.36 -5.96 11.61
N ASP A 108 11.65 -7.07 11.43
CA ASP A 108 12.21 -8.41 11.34
C ASP A 108 13.01 -8.52 10.04
N ALA A 109 14.18 -9.14 10.08
CA ALA A 109 15.01 -9.35 8.88
C ALA A 109 14.56 -10.56 8.05
N SER A 110 13.37 -11.09 8.35
CA SER A 110 12.80 -12.25 7.66
C SER A 110 12.18 -11.83 6.33
N ASP A 111 12.60 -12.50 5.25
CA ASP A 111 11.99 -12.40 3.93
C ASP A 111 10.79 -13.35 3.76
N ASP A 112 10.35 -13.99 4.85
CA ASP A 112 9.26 -14.96 4.79
C ASP A 112 7.92 -14.30 4.45
N TRP A 113 7.11 -15.05 3.70
CA TRP A 113 5.73 -14.69 3.46
C TRP A 113 4.96 -14.57 4.79
N LEU A 114 4.22 -13.47 4.96
CA LEU A 114 3.64 -13.09 6.26
C LEU A 114 2.82 -14.20 6.94
N PRO A 115 1.93 -14.94 6.26
CA PRO A 115 1.23 -16.08 6.87
C PRO A 115 2.16 -17.17 7.42
N ALA A 116 3.22 -17.53 6.68
CA ALA A 116 4.21 -18.50 7.17
C ALA A 116 4.94 -17.96 8.40
N ARG A 117 5.35 -16.69 8.37
CA ARG A 117 5.98 -16.03 9.53
C ARG A 117 5.05 -16.01 10.75
N ARG A 118 3.75 -15.75 10.53
CA ARG A 118 2.73 -15.77 11.59
C ARG A 118 2.58 -17.16 12.21
N GLU A 119 2.57 -18.22 11.40
CA GLU A 119 2.51 -19.61 11.88
C GLU A 119 3.75 -19.99 12.67
N GLN A 120 4.95 -19.61 12.22
CA GLN A 120 6.20 -19.82 12.96
C GLN A 120 6.17 -19.14 14.33
N LEU A 121 5.76 -17.86 14.39
CA LEU A 121 5.68 -17.12 15.65
C LEU A 121 4.61 -17.67 16.59
N ALA A 122 3.51 -18.22 16.07
CA ALA A 122 2.51 -18.91 16.86
C ALA A 122 3.05 -20.25 17.41
N ALA A 123 3.83 -20.99 16.62
CA ALA A 123 4.45 -22.24 17.04
C ALA A 123 5.63 -22.02 18.01
N CYS A 124 6.27 -20.86 17.97
CA CYS A 124 7.41 -20.50 18.82
C CYS A 124 7.20 -19.12 19.48
N PRO A 125 6.40 -19.04 20.56
CA PRO A 125 6.10 -17.77 21.23
C PRO A 125 7.31 -17.02 21.78
N SER A 126 8.41 -17.73 22.12
CA SER A 126 9.65 -17.09 22.57
C SER A 126 10.29 -16.23 21.46
N ALA A 127 10.17 -16.63 20.19
CA ALA A 127 10.63 -15.83 19.06
C ALA A 127 9.77 -14.55 18.90
N ALA A 128 8.46 -14.64 19.13
CA ALA A 128 7.58 -13.48 19.14
C ALA A 128 7.92 -12.51 20.28
N PHE A 129 8.22 -13.04 21.46
CA PHE A 129 8.67 -12.22 22.59
C PHE A 129 10.01 -11.52 22.31
N ALA A 130 10.98 -12.23 21.72
CA ALA A 130 12.26 -11.63 21.32
C ALA A 130 12.09 -10.48 20.32
N LEU A 131 11.15 -10.62 19.38
CA LEU A 131 10.81 -9.56 18.42
C LEU A 131 10.23 -8.32 19.12
N LEU A 132 9.40 -8.51 20.15
CA LEU A 132 8.89 -7.42 20.97
C LEU A 132 9.99 -6.76 21.80
N SER A 133 10.84 -7.54 22.47
CA SER A 133 11.85 -7.02 23.41
C SER A 133 13.08 -6.38 22.76
N THR A 134 13.32 -6.66 21.48
CA THR A 134 14.48 -6.09 20.74
C THR A 134 14.13 -4.89 19.89
N LYS A 135 12.84 -4.62 19.65
CA LYS A 135 12.36 -3.59 18.70
C LYS A 135 11.43 -2.55 19.32
N LEU A 136 11.00 -2.76 20.57
CA LEU A 136 10.33 -1.77 21.42
C LEU A 136 11.28 -1.35 22.54
#